data_AF-A0AA48M4F0-F1
#
_entry.id   AF-A0AA48M4F0-F1
#
_cell.length_a   1.000
_cell.length_b   1.000
_cell.length_c   1.000
_cell.angle_alpha   90.00
_cell.angle_beta   90.00
_cell.angle_gamma   90.00
#
_symmetry.space_group_name_H-M   'P 1'
#
loop_
_entity.id
_entity.type
_entity.pdbx_description
1 polymer ?
#
loop_
_entity_poly.entity_id
_entity_poly.type
_entity_poly.pdbx_seq_one_letter_code
_entity_poly.pdbx_strand_id
1 'polypeptide(L)' 'MTYQPQGRYRIQGEKGHPNLAFLEIGKIAIEVTEQEYRDRGYAPDFDQLPWKINFCAFDEKDSRSDKD' A
#
# COMPACT_ATOMS: atom_id res chain seq x y z
N MET A 1 21.06 -8.86 -12.48
CA MET A 1 20.74 -7.55 -11.87
C MET A 1 19.39 -7.68 -11.19
N THR A 2 19.37 -7.94 -9.89
CA THR A 2 18.16 -7.92 -9.07
C THR A 2 17.83 -6.45 -8.81
N TYR A 3 16.90 -5.90 -9.57
CA TYR A 3 16.42 -4.54 -9.35
C TYR A 3 15.68 -4.52 -8.00
N GLN A 4 16.36 -4.07 -6.95
CA GLN A 4 15.72 -3.89 -5.65
C GLN A 4 14.78 -2.68 -5.74
N PRO A 5 13.52 -2.80 -5.32
CA PRO A 5 12.61 -1.67 -5.28
C PRO A 5 13.13 -0.63 -4.29
N GLN A 6 13.23 0.61 -4.76
CA GLN A 6 13.67 1.77 -3.98
C GLN A 6 12.61 2.18 -2.96
N GLY A 7 11.33 2.03 -3.33
CA GLY A 7 10.18 2.28 -2.47
C GLY A 7 9.28 1.04 -2.39
N ARG A 8 8.77 0.75 -1.20
CA ARG A 8 7.89 -0.39 -0.95
C ARG A 8 6.81 0.02 0.03
N TYR A 9 5.56 -0.14 -0.38
CA TYR A 9 4.42 0.32 0.41
C TYR A 9 3.25 -0.66 0.31
N ARG A 10 2.37 -0.61 1.31
CA ARG A 10 1.07 -1.25 1.27
C ARG A 10 0.03 -0.33 0.68
N ILE A 11 -0.73 -0.81 -0.30
CA ILE A 11 -1.91 -0.11 -0.82
C ILE A 11 -3.15 -0.96 -0.54
N GLN A 12 -4.25 -0.27 -0.28
CA GLN A 12 -5.53 -0.95 -0.08
C GLN A 12 -6.02 -1.47 -1.42
N GLY A 13 -6.30 -2.77 -1.49
CA GLY A 13 -6.95 -3.35 -2.66
C GLY A 13 -8.36 -2.77 -2.83
N GLU A 14 -8.90 -2.82 -4.05
CA GLU A 14 -10.29 -2.41 -4.30
C GLU A 14 -11.28 -3.24 -3.46
N LYS A 15 -12.50 -2.72 -3.22
CA LYS A 15 -13.51 -3.32 -2.32
C LYS A 15 -13.64 -4.85 -2.52
N GLY A 16 -13.20 -5.60 -1.51
CA GLY A 16 -13.27 -7.08 -1.49
C GLY A 16 -11.99 -7.79 -1.95
N HIS A 17 -10.98 -7.04 -2.39
CA HIS A 17 -9.68 -7.57 -2.78
C HIS A 17 -8.65 -7.47 -1.65
N PRO A 18 -7.69 -8.41 -1.58
CA PRO A 18 -6.60 -8.35 -0.62
C PRO A 18 -5.71 -7.12 -0.87
N ASN A 19 -5.04 -6.66 0.19
CA ASN A 19 -4.08 -5.56 0.10
C ASN A 19 -2.96 -5.91 -0.90
N LEU A 20 -2.51 -4.90 -1.64
CA LEU A 20 -1.46 -5.05 -2.64
C LEU A 20 -0.18 -4.33 -2.18
N ALA A 21 0.96 -4.78 -2.68
CA ALA A 21 2.25 -4.17 -2.46
C ALA A 21 2.58 -3.26 -3.64
N PHE A 22 2.82 -1.99 -3.36
CA PHE A 22 3.28 -1.02 -4.33
C PHE A 22 4.80 -0.94 -4.27
N LEU A 23 5.47 -1.28 -5.38
CA LEU A 23 6.93 -1.30 -5.50
C LEU A 23 7.39 -0.26 -6.51
N GLU A 24 8.30 0.60 -6.08
CA GLU A 24 8.94 1.61 -6.94
C GLU A 24 10.29 1.10 -7.39
N ILE A 25 10.45 0.83 -8.68
CA ILE A 25 11.70 0.34 -9.28
C ILE A 25 12.23 1.43 -10.22
N GLY A 26 13.02 2.36 -9.68
CA GLY A 26 13.54 3.48 -10.46
C GLY A 26 12.44 4.46 -10.86
N LYS A 27 12.12 4.52 -12.16
CA LYS A 27 11.08 5.41 -12.71
C LYS A 27 9.73 4.73 -12.91
N ILE A 28 9.64 3.42 -12.66
CA ILE A 28 8.41 2.66 -12.79
C ILE A 28 7.87 2.27 -11.42
N ALA A 29 6.56 2.19 -11.34
CA ALA A 29 5.88 1.60 -10.20
C ALA A 29 5.12 0.36 -10.65
N ILE A 30 5.17 -0.68 -9.82
CA ILE A 30 4.43 -1.91 -10.04
C ILE A 30 3.60 -2.24 -8.80
N GLU A 31 2.43 -2.79 -9.04
CA GLU A 31 1.52 -3.27 -8.00
C GLU A 31 1.54 -4.79 -8.07
N VAL A 32 1.91 -5.42 -6.97
CA VAL A 32 1.96 -6.88 -6.85
C VAL A 32 1.07 -7.32 -5.71
N THR A 33 0.54 -8.54 -5.79
CA THR A 33 -0.23 -9.11 -4.67
C THR A 33 0.69 -9.43 -3.49
N GLU A 34 0.14 -9.57 -2.28
CA GLU A 34 0.90 -10.05 -1.12
C GLU A 34 1.63 -11.38 -1.45
N GLN A 35 0.93 -12.30 -2.10
CA GLN A 35 1.50 -13.60 -2.42
C GLN A 35 2.70 -13.47 -3.37
N GLU A 36 2.58 -12.66 -4.42
CA GLU A 36 3.70 -12.40 -5.33
C GLU A 36 4.85 -11.66 -4.62
N TYR A 37 4.55 -10.74 -3.70
CA TYR A 37 5.56 -10.05 -2.91
C TYR A 37 6.39 -11.02 -2.06
N ARG A 38 5.72 -11.98 -1.39
CA ARG A 38 6.36 -13.01 -0.57
C ARG A 38 7.10 -14.04 -1.41
N ASP A 39 6.53 -14.46 -2.55
CA ASP A 39 7.16 -15.39 -3.49
C ASP A 39 8.49 -14.85 -4.03
N ARG A 40 8.54 -13.54 -4.31
CA ARG A 40 9.76 -12.85 -4.73
C ARG A 40 10.80 -12.66 -3.62
N GLY A 41 10.47 -12.98 -2.37
CA GLY A 41 11.40 -12.88 -1.23
C GLY A 41 11.85 -11.45 -0.94
N TYR A 42 10.99 -10.46 -1.19
CA TYR A 42 11.31 -9.07 -0.86
C TYR A 42 11.31 -8.84 0.66
N ALA A 43 12.30 -8.10 1.15
CA ALA A 43 12.42 -7.73 2.57
C ALA A 43 12.38 -6.21 2.73
N PRO A 44 11.63 -5.62 3.68
CA PRO A 44 10.98 -6.28 4.81
C PRO A 44 9.67 -7.00 4.42
N ASP A 45 9.14 -7.84 5.31
CA ASP A 45 7.89 -8.56 5.08
C ASP A 45 6.75 -7.63 4.69
N PHE A 46 5.79 -8.15 3.93
CA PHE A 46 4.62 -7.38 3.48
C PHE A 46 3.92 -6.70 4.67
N ASP A 47 3.86 -7.36 5.83
CA ASP A 47 3.24 -6.82 7.04
C ASP A 47 3.93 -5.62 7.68
N GLN A 48 5.22 -5.47 7.39
CA GLN A 48 6.04 -4.39 7.90
C GLN A 48 6.10 -3.19 6.96
N LEU A 49 5.46 -3.29 5.78
CA LEU A 49 5.46 -2.21 4.81
C LEU A 49 4.58 -1.04 5.30
N PRO A 50 5.09 0.20 5.22
CA PRO A 50 4.27 1.37 5.49
C PRO A 50 3.15 1.46 4.46
N TRP A 51 1.96 1.88 4.88
CA TRP A 51 0.88 2.18 3.95
C TRP A 51 1.29 3.34 3.05
N LYS A 52 1.04 3.23 1.74
CA LYS A 52 1.25 4.33 0.80
C LYS A 52 0.19 5.38 1.11
N ILE A 53 0.58 6.34 1.93
CA ILE A 53 -0.22 7.51 2.27
C ILE A 53 -0.23 8.42 1.04
N ASN A 54 -0.93 8.04 -0.02
CA ASN A 54 -1.46 9.06 -0.93
C ASN A 54 -2.49 9.78 -0.09
N PHE A 55 -2.09 10.92 0.50
CA PHE A 55 -2.93 11.93 1.13
C PHE A 55 -4.34 11.40 1.35
N CYS A 56 -4.53 10.64 2.43
CA CYS A 56 -5.86 10.42 2.93
C CYS A 56 -6.35 11.84 3.16
N ALA A 57 -7.17 12.38 2.25
CA ALA A 57 -7.96 13.55 2.53
C ALA A 57 -8.59 13.18 3.84
N PHE A 58 -8.09 13.80 4.91
CA PHE A 58 -8.60 13.62 6.24
C PHE A 58 -10.08 13.94 6.06
N ASP A 59 -10.88 12.88 5.98
CA ASP A 59 -12.32 12.94 6.01
C ASP A 59 -12.56 13.49 7.40
N GLU A 60 -12.56 14.82 7.49
CA GLU A 60 -13.04 15.56 8.64
C GLU A 60 -14.56 15.35 8.66
N LYS A 61 -14.98 14.10 8.86
CA LYS A 61 -16.25 13.81 9.50
C LYS A 61 -16.07 14.16 10.97
N ASP A 62 -15.99 15.45 11.24
CA ASP A 62 -16.32 15.98 12.55
C ASP A 62 -17.77 15.59 12.81
N SER A 63 -17.89 14.67 13.76
CA SER A 63 -19.13 14.05 14.17
C SER A 63 -19.94 15.09 14.93
N ARG A 64 -20.84 15.82 14.25
CA ARG A 64 -21.93 16.51 14.93
C ARG A 64 -23.25 15.89 14.53
N SER A 65 -23.60 14.85 15.28
CA SER A 65 -24.98 14.68 15.67
C SER A 65 -25.39 15.95 16.40
N ASP A 66 -26.16 16.81 15.77
CA ASP A 66 -27.04 17.70 16.51
C ASP A 66 -28.43 17.58 15.91
N LYS A 67 -29.35 17.22 16.81
CA LYS A 67 -30.73 16.88 16.57
C LYS A 67 -31.50 18.03 17.22
N ASP A 68 -32.06 18.92 16.41
CA ASP A 68 -33.21 19.74 16.79
C ASP A 68 -34.04 20.08 15.54
#